data_AF-Q0D1B9-F1
#
_entry.id   AF-Q0D1B9-F1
#
_cell.length_a   1.000
_cell.length_b   1.000
_cell.length_c   1.000
_cell.angle_alpha   90.00
_cell.angle_beta   90.00
_cell.angle_gamma   90.00
#
_symmetry.space_group_name_H-M   'P 1'
#
loop_
_entity.id
_entity.type
_entity.pdbx_description
1 polymer ?
#
loop_
_entity_poly.entity_id
_entity_poly.type
_entity_poly.pdbx_seq_one_letter_code
_entity_poly.pdbx_strand_id
1 'polypeptide(L)'
;MVENCHSEVTLDSDAPGNIDCTGVDSFVTSTAMTAERAYYHCGNFFIKRGLRPSEYKTTHRGTKHIPRLGKQRLQNEAATLRFIRRVSNIPVPTLYGAFELDDSFVLITEHIDGVAMSDLTDDQKYVVRTEVEQHLATLRRIKSNTIGGPSGIVLPPYRVMRLSDKNEWPRKVSKDGEYVFCHNDLAQHNIIVDPETLKIRAIIDWEYAGFFPEYFERPFYERRGPSVALDGEHDDSADLLRFMEKTA
;
A
#
# COMPACT_ATOMS: atom_id res chain seq x y z
N MET A 1 -22.84 -38.97 -49.19
CA MET A 1 -21.83 -38.53 -50.17
C MET A 1 -21.80 -37.01 -50.06
N VAL A 2 -20.82 -36.47 -49.34
CA VAL A 2 -19.68 -35.69 -49.89
C VAL A 2 -20.18 -34.66 -50.92
N GLU A 3 -19.99 -33.34 -50.76
CA GLU A 3 -18.69 -32.71 -50.49
C GLU A 3 -18.84 -31.22 -50.10
N ASN A 4 -17.87 -30.78 -49.29
CA ASN A 4 -17.60 -29.45 -48.75
C ASN A 4 -17.42 -28.38 -49.87
N CYS A 5 -17.96 -27.17 -49.72
CA CYS A 5 -17.42 -26.03 -48.95
C CYS A 5 -16.29 -25.26 -49.68
N HIS A 6 -16.67 -24.21 -50.43
CA HIS A 6 -15.87 -23.01 -50.65
C HIS A 6 -16.83 -21.87 -51.03
N SER A 7 -17.03 -20.90 -50.13
CA SER A 7 -17.59 -19.61 -50.49
C SER A 7 -16.89 -18.52 -49.69
N GLU A 8 -16.20 -17.67 -50.43
CA GLU A 8 -15.62 -16.39 -49.99
C GLU A 8 -16.69 -15.56 -49.27
N VAL A 9 -16.37 -15.11 -48.05
CA VAL A 9 -17.21 -14.13 -47.35
C VAL A 9 -16.70 -12.75 -47.71
N THR A 10 -17.52 -12.05 -48.48
CA THR A 10 -17.49 -10.63 -48.79
C THR A 10 -17.44 -9.78 -47.52
N LEU A 11 -16.51 -8.82 -47.46
CA LEU A 11 -16.41 -7.82 -46.41
C LEU A 11 -17.66 -6.93 -46.42
N ASP A 12 -18.42 -6.97 -45.33
CA ASP A 12 -19.57 -6.12 -45.09
C ASP A 12 -19.11 -4.70 -44.72
N SER A 13 -19.69 -3.68 -45.35
CA SER A 13 -19.22 -2.30 -45.39
C SER A 13 -19.71 -1.40 -44.24
N ASP A 14 -20.21 -1.99 -43.15
CA ASP A 14 -20.77 -1.25 -42.00
C ASP A 14 -20.05 -1.58 -40.68
N ALA A 15 -18.71 -1.47 -40.68
CA ALA A 15 -17.94 -1.37 -39.44
C ALA A 15 -18.02 0.08 -38.90
N PRO A 16 -18.38 0.30 -37.61
CA PRO A 16 -18.28 1.64 -37.03
C PRO A 16 -16.82 2.08 -37.12
N GLY A 17 -16.63 3.20 -37.81
CA GLY A 17 -15.35 3.71 -38.25
C GLY A 17 -14.32 3.82 -37.13
N ASN A 18 -13.05 3.68 -37.56
CA ASN A 18 -11.86 4.10 -36.83
C ASN A 18 -12.19 5.22 -35.86
N ILE A 19 -12.11 4.92 -34.57
CA ILE A 19 -12.00 5.95 -33.55
C ILE A 19 -10.66 6.62 -33.83
N ASP A 20 -10.76 7.80 -34.43
CA ASP A 20 -9.69 8.76 -34.55
C ASP A 20 -9.25 9.16 -33.14
N CYS A 21 -8.22 8.49 -32.63
CA CYS A 21 -7.66 8.75 -31.31
C CYS A 21 -6.73 9.99 -31.30
N THR A 22 -6.90 10.95 -32.19
CA THR A 22 -6.07 12.18 -32.24
C THR A 22 -6.48 13.25 -31.22
N GLY A 23 -7.12 12.87 -30.11
CA GLY A 23 -7.65 13.82 -29.12
C GLY A 23 -7.64 13.39 -27.65
N VAL A 24 -6.74 12.51 -27.21
CA VAL A 24 -6.61 12.15 -25.77
C VAL A 24 -5.28 12.63 -25.19
N ASP A 25 -5.06 13.94 -25.25
CA ASP A 25 -3.97 14.64 -24.57
C ASP A 25 -4.36 15.01 -23.12
N SER A 26 -4.88 14.03 -22.35
CA SER A 26 -4.91 14.12 -20.88
C SER A 26 -3.81 13.20 -20.36
N PHE A 27 -2.59 13.70 -20.51
CA PHE A 27 -1.32 13.07 -20.15
C PHE A 27 -1.35 12.46 -18.74
N VAL A 28 -1.09 11.16 -18.64
CA VAL A 28 -0.63 10.54 -17.40
C VAL A 28 0.61 11.34 -16.97
N THR A 29 0.46 12.17 -15.94
CA THR A 29 1.57 12.98 -15.46
C THR A 29 2.33 12.13 -14.45
N SER A 30 3.55 11.71 -14.80
CA SER A 30 4.46 11.09 -13.84
C SER A 30 4.70 12.07 -12.71
N THR A 31 4.14 11.80 -11.54
CA THR A 31 4.21 12.71 -10.39
C THR A 31 5.55 12.58 -9.69
N ALA A 32 6.09 11.36 -9.58
CA ALA A 32 7.40 11.11 -8.98
C ALA A 32 7.95 9.72 -9.34
N MET A 33 9.28 9.59 -9.34
CA MET A 33 9.95 8.29 -9.37
C MET A 33 11.05 8.26 -8.31
N THR A 34 10.99 7.29 -7.40
CA THR A 34 11.95 7.12 -6.31
C THR A 34 12.93 5.97 -6.61
N ALA A 35 13.80 5.64 -5.65
CA ALA A 35 14.60 4.42 -5.74
C ALA A 35 13.77 3.15 -5.48
N GLU A 36 12.51 3.29 -5.01
CA GLU A 36 11.65 2.18 -4.62
C GLU A 36 10.56 1.89 -5.66
N ARG A 37 9.93 2.93 -6.23
CA ARG A 37 8.80 2.81 -7.18
C ARG A 37 8.52 4.10 -7.95
N ALA A 38 7.70 4.00 -8.99
CA ALA A 38 7.15 5.12 -9.74
C ALA A 38 5.70 5.42 -9.31
N TYR A 39 5.31 6.69 -9.38
CA TYR A 39 3.99 7.20 -9.00
C TYR A 39 3.39 8.04 -10.11
N TYR A 40 2.11 7.83 -10.37
CA TYR A 40 1.37 8.57 -11.38
C TYR A 40 0.04 9.05 -10.83
N HIS A 41 -0.35 10.22 -11.30
CA HIS A 41 -1.68 10.78 -11.09
C HIS A 41 -2.38 10.89 -12.44
N CYS A 42 -3.61 10.38 -12.54
CA CYS A 42 -4.41 10.42 -13.75
C CYS A 42 -5.87 10.63 -13.37
N GLY A 43 -6.31 11.89 -13.36
CA GLY A 43 -7.66 12.26 -12.94
C GLY A 43 -7.96 11.77 -11.52
N ASN A 44 -8.92 10.87 -11.37
CA ASN A 44 -9.34 10.31 -10.07
C ASN A 44 -8.50 9.10 -9.63
N PHE A 45 -7.41 8.80 -10.33
CA PHE A 45 -6.57 7.64 -10.05
C PHE A 45 -5.20 8.03 -9.52
N PHE A 46 -4.79 7.34 -8.47
CA PHE A 46 -3.42 7.30 -7.97
C PHE A 46 -2.83 5.92 -8.28
N ILE A 47 -1.66 5.91 -8.92
CA ILE A 47 -1.03 4.68 -9.40
C ILE A 47 0.35 4.53 -8.77
N LYS A 48 0.58 3.41 -8.07
CA LYS A 48 1.91 2.97 -7.65
C LYS A 48 2.37 1.87 -8.60
N ARG A 49 3.59 1.97 -9.12
CA ARG A 49 4.20 0.97 -10.00
C ARG A 49 5.59 0.59 -9.52
N GLY A 50 5.84 -0.68 -9.29
CA GLY A 50 7.19 -1.16 -8.97
C GLY A 50 8.21 -0.81 -10.07
N LEU A 51 9.47 -0.60 -9.71
CA LEU A 51 10.50 -0.37 -10.72
C LEU A 51 10.76 -1.64 -11.54
N ARG A 52 10.95 -1.47 -12.85
CA ARG A 52 11.45 -2.51 -13.76
C ARG A 52 12.96 -2.71 -13.55
N PRO A 53 13.53 -3.88 -13.90
CA PRO A 53 14.96 -4.11 -13.81
C PRO A 53 15.85 -3.13 -14.58
N SER A 54 15.31 -2.52 -15.64
CA SER A 54 15.94 -1.47 -16.43
C SER A 54 15.95 -0.10 -15.73
N GLU A 55 15.07 0.11 -14.75
CA GLU A 55 14.88 1.37 -14.01
C GLU A 55 15.65 1.39 -12.68
N TYR A 56 16.26 0.26 -12.28
CA TYR A 56 17.03 0.17 -11.03
C TYR A 56 18.25 1.10 -11.07
N LYS A 57 18.40 1.89 -10.00
CA LYS A 57 19.53 2.82 -9.85
C LYS A 57 20.83 2.06 -9.60
N THR A 58 21.91 2.52 -10.20
CA THR A 58 23.25 1.99 -9.96
C THR A 58 23.91 2.74 -8.81
N THR A 59 24.45 2.03 -7.84
CA THR A 59 25.22 2.61 -6.73
C THR A 59 26.59 3.08 -7.21
N HIS A 60 27.27 3.90 -6.41
CA HIS A 60 28.66 4.33 -6.66
C HIS A 60 29.65 3.15 -6.81
N ARG A 61 29.30 1.95 -6.34
CA ARG A 61 30.11 0.73 -6.44
C ARG A 61 29.76 -0.12 -7.67
N GLY A 62 28.88 0.35 -8.55
CA GLY A 62 28.45 -0.37 -9.75
C GLY A 62 27.38 -1.46 -9.50
N THR A 63 26.91 -1.64 -8.26
CA THR A 63 25.82 -2.58 -7.96
C THR A 63 24.46 -1.94 -8.21
N LYS A 64 23.45 -2.73 -8.60
CA LYS A 64 22.06 -2.22 -8.72
C LYS A 64 21.38 -2.17 -7.35
N HIS A 65 20.71 -1.05 -7.05
CA HIS A 65 19.75 -0.95 -5.94
C HIS A 65 18.44 -1.59 -6.37
N ILE A 66 18.10 -2.72 -5.76
CA ILE A 66 16.87 -3.46 -6.03
C ILE A 66 15.88 -3.17 -4.90
N PRO A 67 14.69 -2.61 -5.18
CA PRO A 67 13.66 -2.38 -4.16
C PRO A 67 13.30 -3.68 -3.44
N ARG A 68 13.51 -3.71 -2.12
CA ARG A 68 13.27 -4.91 -1.31
C ARG A 68 11.78 -5.21 -1.21
N LEU A 69 11.38 -6.41 -1.62
CA LEU A 69 10.00 -6.91 -1.53
C LEU A 69 8.96 -5.98 -2.19
N GLY A 70 9.35 -5.19 -3.20
CA GLY A 70 8.50 -4.16 -3.80
C GLY A 70 7.16 -4.71 -4.33
N LYS A 71 7.20 -5.88 -4.99
CA LYS A 71 6.00 -6.57 -5.48
C LYS A 71 5.12 -7.04 -4.33
N GLN A 72 5.71 -7.72 -3.34
CA GLN A 72 4.98 -8.26 -2.18
C GLN A 72 4.32 -7.16 -1.36
N ARG A 73 4.98 -6.01 -1.19
CA ARG A 73 4.42 -4.82 -0.52
C ARG A 73 3.17 -4.31 -1.24
N LEU A 74 3.22 -4.13 -2.56
CA LEU A 74 2.06 -3.68 -3.35
C LEU A 74 0.92 -4.72 -3.38
N GLN A 75 1.26 -6.02 -3.43
CA GLN A 75 0.28 -7.10 -3.31
C GLN A 75 -0.41 -7.08 -1.94
N ASN A 76 0.35 -6.84 -0.88
CA ASN A 76 -0.17 -6.74 0.47
C ASN A 76 -1.06 -5.50 0.65
N GLU A 77 -0.68 -4.36 0.08
CA GLU A 77 -1.52 -3.16 0.06
C GLU A 77 -2.86 -3.43 -0.64
N ALA A 78 -2.85 -4.03 -1.83
CA ALA A 78 -4.07 -4.39 -2.54
C ALA A 78 -4.99 -5.31 -1.72
N ALA A 79 -4.41 -6.35 -1.10
CA ALA A 79 -5.16 -7.28 -0.26
C ALA A 79 -5.75 -6.58 0.97
N THR A 80 -4.99 -5.68 1.59
CA THR A 80 -5.42 -4.90 2.76
C THR A 80 -6.55 -3.93 2.42
N LEU A 81 -6.46 -3.19 1.31
CA LEU A 81 -7.52 -2.27 0.89
C LEU A 81 -8.86 -3.00 0.69
N ARG A 82 -8.84 -4.18 0.05
CA ARG A 82 -10.04 -5.03 -0.10
C ARG A 82 -10.55 -5.54 1.24
N PHE A 83 -9.65 -5.99 2.11
CA PHE A 83 -9.99 -6.55 3.40
C PHE A 83 -10.62 -5.50 4.32
N ILE A 84 -9.96 -4.36 4.54
CA ILE A 84 -10.41 -3.29 5.44
C ILE A 84 -11.75 -2.72 5.03
N ARG A 85 -11.93 -2.45 3.73
CA ARG A 85 -13.22 -1.97 3.19
C ARG A 85 -14.36 -2.97 3.42
N ARG A 86 -14.07 -4.27 3.45
CA ARG A 86 -15.09 -5.30 3.68
C ARG A 86 -15.46 -5.45 5.16
N VAL A 87 -14.50 -5.28 6.06
CA VAL A 87 -14.67 -5.67 7.48
C VAL A 87 -14.80 -4.48 8.43
N SER A 88 -14.62 -3.26 7.95
CA SER A 88 -14.72 -2.06 8.77
C SER A 88 -15.27 -0.87 7.99
N ASN A 89 -15.51 0.23 8.69
CA ASN A 89 -15.88 1.52 8.14
C ASN A 89 -14.68 2.48 8.05
N ILE A 90 -13.45 1.97 8.19
CA ILE A 90 -12.25 2.81 8.09
C ILE A 90 -12.16 3.32 6.63
N PRO A 91 -12.06 4.64 6.43
CA PRO A 91 -11.94 5.19 5.09
C PRO A 91 -10.58 4.80 4.51
N VAL A 92 -10.59 4.10 3.38
CA VAL A 92 -9.40 3.70 2.62
C VAL A 92 -9.64 3.96 1.13
N PRO A 93 -8.62 4.17 0.29
CA PRO A 93 -8.83 4.38 -1.14
C PRO A 93 -9.57 3.21 -1.81
N THR A 94 -10.46 3.48 -2.76
CA THR A 94 -11.04 2.43 -3.60
C THR A 94 -9.96 1.77 -4.45
N LEU A 95 -9.90 0.43 -4.47
CA LEU A 95 -8.95 -0.32 -5.29
C LEU A 95 -9.58 -0.63 -6.65
N TYR A 96 -8.98 -0.11 -7.72
CA TYR A 96 -9.44 -0.36 -9.09
C TYR A 96 -8.66 -1.49 -9.78
N GLY A 97 -7.38 -1.65 -9.47
CA GLY A 97 -6.55 -2.67 -10.11
C GLY A 97 -5.28 -3.01 -9.32
N ALA A 98 -4.89 -4.28 -9.37
CA ALA A 98 -3.63 -4.77 -8.83
C ALA A 98 -3.16 -5.95 -9.68
N PHE A 99 -2.15 -5.75 -10.52
CA PHE A 99 -1.73 -6.73 -11.53
C PHE A 99 -0.27 -6.55 -11.94
N GLU A 100 0.26 -7.56 -12.62
CA GLU A 100 1.59 -7.50 -13.23
C GLU A 100 1.49 -7.02 -14.67
N LEU A 101 2.40 -6.11 -15.05
CA LEU A 101 2.53 -5.57 -16.39
C LEU A 101 4.01 -5.24 -16.64
N ASP A 102 4.57 -5.76 -17.72
CA ASP A 102 5.95 -5.49 -18.17
C ASP A 102 7.00 -5.59 -17.04
N ASP A 103 7.09 -6.77 -16.41
CA ASP A 103 8.02 -7.06 -15.30
C ASP A 103 7.90 -6.11 -14.09
N SER A 104 6.74 -5.48 -13.92
CA SER A 104 6.41 -4.62 -12.80
C SER A 104 5.05 -4.97 -12.22
N PHE A 105 4.86 -4.67 -10.95
CA PHE A 105 3.55 -4.76 -10.30
C PHE A 105 2.93 -3.36 -10.23
N VAL A 106 1.70 -3.24 -10.69
CA VAL A 106 0.93 -1.99 -10.74
C VAL A 106 -0.22 -2.08 -9.75
N LEU A 107 -0.38 -1.04 -8.94
CA LEU A 107 -1.50 -0.82 -8.04
C LEU A 107 -2.21 0.47 -8.44
N ILE A 108 -3.51 0.40 -8.72
CA ILE A 108 -4.35 1.52 -9.12
C ILE A 108 -5.42 1.72 -8.06
N THR A 109 -5.40 2.88 -7.40
CA THR A 109 -6.36 3.26 -6.38
C THR A 109 -7.03 4.59 -6.71
N GLU A 110 -8.09 4.89 -5.99
CA GLU A 110 -8.67 6.22 -5.91
C GLU A 110 -7.63 7.24 -5.45
N HIS A 111 -7.58 8.38 -6.14
CA HIS A 111 -6.95 9.59 -5.63
C HIS A 111 -7.88 10.23 -4.61
N ILE A 112 -7.36 10.54 -3.42
CA ILE A 112 -8.15 11.11 -2.33
C ILE A 112 -7.83 12.59 -2.23
N ASP A 113 -8.82 13.43 -2.54
CA ASP A 113 -8.71 14.86 -2.35
C ASP A 113 -8.73 15.20 -0.85
N GLY A 114 -7.81 16.09 -0.45
CA GLY A 114 -7.63 16.54 0.92
C GLY A 114 -6.20 17.00 1.18
N VAL A 115 -5.88 17.23 2.45
CA VAL A 115 -4.53 17.56 2.91
C VAL A 115 -4.03 16.47 3.85
N ALA A 116 -2.71 16.24 3.88
CA ALA A 116 -2.14 15.34 4.85
C ALA A 116 -2.28 15.93 6.27
N MET A 117 -2.54 15.09 7.27
CA MET A 117 -2.60 15.52 8.68
C MET A 117 -1.29 16.20 9.12
N SER A 118 -0.15 15.86 8.48
CA SER A 118 1.14 16.50 8.74
C SER A 118 1.13 18.01 8.49
N ASP A 119 0.27 18.47 7.58
CA ASP A 119 0.22 19.86 7.08
C ASP A 119 -0.75 20.74 7.88
N LEU A 120 -1.53 20.12 8.77
CA LEU A 120 -2.46 20.81 9.67
C LEU A 120 -1.73 21.51 10.82
N THR A 121 -2.43 22.47 11.44
CA THR A 121 -2.01 23.07 12.73
C THR A 121 -2.14 22.06 13.86
N ASP A 122 -1.48 22.29 15.00
CA ASP A 122 -1.50 21.33 16.10
C ASP A 122 -2.89 21.20 16.75
N ASP A 123 -3.67 22.28 16.79
CA ASP A 123 -5.06 22.26 17.24
C ASP A 123 -5.94 21.41 16.31
N GLN A 124 -5.77 21.54 14.99
CA GLN A 124 -6.49 20.73 14.01
C GLN A 124 -6.08 19.26 14.10
N LYS A 125 -4.78 18.97 14.28
CA LYS A 125 -4.28 17.60 14.49
C LYS A 125 -4.92 16.96 15.71
N TYR A 126 -5.13 17.70 16.79
CA TYR A 126 -5.79 17.16 17.99
C TYR A 126 -7.21 16.64 17.68
N VAL A 127 -7.97 17.36 16.87
CA VAL A 127 -9.30 16.91 16.41
C VAL A 127 -9.19 15.62 15.60
N VAL A 128 -8.29 15.58 14.60
CA VAL A 128 -8.08 14.41 13.74
C VAL A 128 -7.64 13.19 14.54
N ARG A 129 -6.74 13.35 15.54
CA ARG A 129 -6.27 12.24 16.39
C ARG A 129 -7.42 11.53 17.09
N THR A 130 -8.47 12.25 17.49
CA THR A 130 -9.64 11.64 18.13
C THR A 130 -10.33 10.63 17.20
N GLU A 131 -10.41 10.93 15.89
CA GLU A 131 -10.95 10.02 14.88
C GLU A 131 -9.97 8.87 14.58
N VAL A 132 -8.66 9.14 14.54
CA VAL A 132 -7.62 8.11 14.40
C VAL A 132 -7.74 7.04 15.49
N GLU A 133 -7.92 7.43 16.75
CA GLU A 133 -8.07 6.49 17.87
C GLU A 133 -9.30 5.59 17.72
N GLN A 134 -10.40 6.11 17.15
CA GLN A 134 -11.60 5.32 16.89
C GLN A 134 -11.35 4.26 15.81
N HIS A 135 -10.58 4.61 14.77
CA HIS A 135 -10.16 3.65 13.75
C HIS A 135 -9.17 2.61 14.31
N LEU A 136 -8.21 3.00 15.15
CA LEU A 136 -7.30 2.08 15.83
C LEU A 136 -8.05 1.12 16.75
N ALA A 137 -9.04 1.60 17.52
CA ALA A 137 -9.92 0.76 18.31
C ALA A 137 -10.70 -0.25 17.45
N THR A 138 -11.04 0.11 16.21
CA THR A 138 -11.66 -0.79 15.24
C THR A 138 -10.68 -1.85 14.74
N LEU A 139 -9.46 -1.44 14.37
CA LEU A 139 -8.39 -2.36 13.95
C LEU A 139 -8.04 -3.39 15.03
N ARG A 140 -7.92 -2.95 16.29
CA ARG A 140 -7.64 -3.80 17.46
C ARG A 140 -8.68 -4.92 17.66
N ARG A 141 -9.92 -4.73 17.21
CA ARG A 141 -10.99 -5.74 17.30
C ARG A 141 -10.92 -6.80 16.21
N ILE A 142 -10.18 -6.54 15.13
CA ILE A 142 -10.03 -7.50 14.02
C ILE A 142 -8.87 -8.43 14.39
N LYS A 143 -9.20 -9.67 14.76
CA LYS A 143 -8.26 -10.65 15.33
C LYS A 143 -7.90 -11.76 14.36
N SER A 144 -6.72 -12.36 14.55
CA SER A 144 -6.26 -13.55 13.84
C SER A 144 -5.36 -14.41 14.72
N ASN A 145 -5.34 -15.71 14.46
CA ASN A 145 -4.39 -16.63 15.08
C ASN A 145 -3.07 -16.67 14.32
N THR A 146 -2.98 -16.08 13.13
CA THR A 146 -1.75 -16.09 12.30
C THR A 146 -1.28 -14.67 12.01
N ILE A 147 0.03 -14.45 12.04
CA ILE A 147 0.61 -13.18 11.58
C ILE A 147 0.55 -12.99 10.06
N GLY A 148 0.73 -11.74 9.62
CA GLY A 148 0.85 -11.37 8.21
C GLY A 148 -0.40 -10.72 7.66
N GLY A 149 -0.34 -10.27 6.41
CA GLY A 149 -1.44 -9.59 5.75
C GLY A 149 -2.61 -10.52 5.39
N PRO A 150 -3.72 -9.96 4.85
CA PRO A 150 -4.92 -10.74 4.53
C PRO A 150 -4.73 -11.87 3.52
N SER A 151 -3.68 -11.81 2.69
CA SER A 151 -3.29 -12.86 1.74
C SER A 151 -2.26 -13.85 2.30
N GLY A 152 -1.86 -13.70 3.57
CA GLY A 152 -0.85 -14.54 4.23
C GLY A 152 0.59 -14.09 3.98
N ILE A 153 0.81 -13.01 3.23
CA ILE A 153 2.16 -12.43 3.05
C ILE A 153 2.63 -11.89 4.41
N VAL A 154 3.79 -12.36 4.88
CA VAL A 154 4.41 -11.86 6.12
C VAL A 154 5.41 -10.77 5.76
N LEU A 155 5.05 -9.52 6.02
CA LEU A 155 5.92 -8.35 5.86
C LEU A 155 6.14 -7.69 7.21
N PRO A 156 7.38 -7.67 7.76
CA PRO A 156 7.68 -6.85 8.91
C PRO A 156 7.52 -5.36 8.58
N PRO A 157 7.23 -4.51 9.58
CA PRO A 157 7.26 -3.06 9.41
C PRO A 157 8.61 -2.57 8.86
N TYR A 158 8.60 -1.43 8.16
CA TYR A 158 9.81 -0.83 7.58
C TYR A 158 10.96 -0.70 8.60
N ARG A 159 10.66 -0.30 9.84
CA ARG A 159 11.66 -0.17 10.92
C ARG A 159 12.40 -1.47 11.27
N VAL A 160 11.74 -2.63 11.10
CA VAL A 160 12.37 -3.95 11.23
C VAL A 160 13.18 -4.30 9.99
N MET A 161 12.66 -4.01 8.80
CA MET A 161 13.37 -4.28 7.54
C MET A 161 14.71 -3.55 7.45
N ARG A 162 14.87 -2.39 8.10
CA ARG A 162 16.14 -1.64 8.17
C ARG A 162 17.26 -2.38 8.92
N LEU A 163 16.91 -3.35 9.77
CA LEU A 163 17.85 -4.08 10.61
C LEU A 163 18.23 -5.47 10.07
N SER A 164 17.61 -5.91 8.97
CA SER A 164 17.80 -7.27 8.45
C SER A 164 17.72 -7.29 6.94
N ASP A 165 18.60 -8.01 6.28
CA ASP A 165 18.59 -8.22 4.83
C ASP A 165 17.69 -9.40 4.39
N LYS A 166 16.99 -10.04 5.34
CA LYS A 166 16.08 -11.15 5.06
C LYS A 166 14.87 -10.71 4.23
N ASN A 167 14.49 -11.54 3.28
CA ASN A 167 13.30 -11.37 2.44
C ASN A 167 12.22 -12.43 2.74
N GLU A 168 12.53 -13.39 3.61
CA GLU A 168 11.63 -14.45 4.03
C GLU A 168 11.48 -14.41 5.54
N TRP A 169 10.23 -14.56 6.00
CA TRP A 169 9.87 -14.43 7.40
C TRP A 169 9.00 -15.62 7.81
N PRO A 170 9.27 -16.24 8.96
CA PRO A 170 8.52 -17.42 9.39
C PRO A 170 7.07 -17.04 9.65
N ARG A 171 6.15 -17.88 9.16
CA ARG A 171 4.75 -17.81 9.58
C ARG A 171 4.65 -18.22 11.05
N LYS A 172 3.88 -17.48 11.82
CA LYS A 172 3.60 -17.78 13.23
C LYS A 172 2.12 -17.99 13.44
N VAL A 173 1.79 -18.94 14.31
CA VAL A 173 0.42 -19.21 14.73
C VAL A 173 0.38 -19.12 16.26
N SER A 174 -0.49 -18.26 16.77
CA SER A 174 -0.83 -18.17 18.19
C SER A 174 -1.97 -19.12 18.51
N LYS A 175 -1.93 -19.74 19.70
CA LYS A 175 -3.03 -20.56 20.22
C LYS A 175 -4.19 -19.69 20.74
N ASP A 176 -3.88 -18.48 21.19
CA ASP A 176 -4.80 -17.63 21.94
C ASP A 176 -5.44 -16.54 21.07
N GLY A 177 -5.12 -16.49 19.76
CA GLY A 177 -5.71 -15.53 18.82
C GLY A 177 -5.39 -14.08 19.14
N GLU A 178 -4.19 -13.84 19.65
CA GLU A 178 -3.79 -12.56 20.23
C GLU A 178 -3.45 -11.48 19.20
N TYR A 179 -3.24 -11.83 17.93
CA TYR A 179 -2.82 -10.88 16.90
C TYR A 179 -3.98 -9.98 16.47
N VAL A 180 -3.73 -8.68 16.47
CA VAL A 180 -4.64 -7.62 16.01
C VAL A 180 -4.22 -7.15 14.63
N PHE A 181 -5.14 -6.53 13.89
CA PHE A 181 -4.78 -5.87 12.65
C PHE A 181 -4.00 -4.58 12.95
N CYS A 182 -2.81 -4.46 12.40
CA CYS A 182 -1.93 -3.31 12.49
C CYS A 182 -1.75 -2.69 11.10
N HIS A 183 -1.70 -1.36 11.02
CA HIS A 183 -1.23 -0.61 9.86
C HIS A 183 0.30 -0.66 9.72
N ASN A 184 1.03 -0.61 10.84
CA ASN A 184 2.51 -0.64 10.93
C ASN A 184 3.27 0.54 10.30
N ASP A 185 2.56 1.54 9.76
CA ASP A 185 3.13 2.74 9.14
C ASP A 185 2.16 3.93 9.24
N LEU A 186 1.45 4.04 10.36
CA LEU A 186 0.44 5.08 10.58
C LEU A 186 1.07 6.40 11.04
N ALA A 187 1.81 7.05 10.14
CA ALA A 187 2.33 8.40 10.33
C ALA A 187 1.34 9.48 9.83
N GLN A 188 1.54 10.73 10.25
CA GLN A 188 0.65 11.85 9.90
C GLN A 188 0.48 12.08 8.38
N HIS A 189 1.47 11.74 7.57
CA HIS A 189 1.40 11.90 6.12
C HIS A 189 0.54 10.82 5.43
N ASN A 190 0.22 9.73 6.14
CA ASN A 190 -0.64 8.65 5.66
C ASN A 190 -2.11 8.82 6.04
N ILE A 191 -2.47 9.98 6.62
CA ILE A 191 -3.85 10.33 7.00
C ILE A 191 -4.27 11.55 6.18
N ILE A 192 -5.18 11.33 5.24
CA ILE A 192 -5.72 12.38 4.37
C ILE A 192 -7.01 12.92 4.99
N VAL A 193 -7.07 14.24 5.12
CA VAL A 193 -8.09 14.97 5.88
C VAL A 193 -8.75 16.01 4.99
N ASP A 194 -10.06 16.18 5.16
CA ASP A 194 -10.79 17.31 4.61
C ASP A 194 -10.40 18.59 5.40
N PRO A 195 -9.78 19.60 4.77
CA PRO A 195 -9.23 20.75 5.49
C PRO A 195 -10.30 21.65 6.13
N GLU A 196 -11.55 21.58 5.68
CA GLU A 196 -12.65 22.40 6.20
C GLU A 196 -13.33 21.73 7.40
N THR A 197 -13.61 20.44 7.29
CA THR A 197 -14.37 19.67 8.30
C THR A 197 -13.47 18.92 9.28
N LEU A 198 -12.18 18.78 8.97
CA LEU A 198 -11.19 17.96 9.67
C LEU A 198 -11.55 16.47 9.75
N LYS A 199 -12.44 15.99 8.88
CA LYS A 199 -12.79 14.57 8.79
C LYS A 199 -11.75 13.78 8.00
N ILE A 200 -11.43 12.58 8.47
CA ILE A 200 -10.54 11.68 7.75
C ILE A 200 -11.23 11.23 6.46
N ARG A 201 -10.63 11.56 5.32
CA ARG A 201 -11.07 11.16 3.98
C ARG A 201 -10.52 9.81 3.58
N ALA A 202 -9.30 9.49 3.98
CA ALA A 202 -8.70 8.17 3.86
C ALA A 202 -7.47 8.00 4.75
N ILE A 203 -7.25 6.77 5.20
CA ILE A 203 -5.93 6.29 5.65
C ILE A 203 -5.31 5.52 4.48
N ILE A 204 -4.05 5.82 4.16
CA ILE A 204 -3.35 5.31 2.97
C ILE A 204 -2.04 4.59 3.35
N ASP A 205 -1.39 3.97 2.36
CA ASP A 205 -0.09 3.30 2.51
C ASP A 205 -0.09 2.06 3.42
N TRP A 206 -1.04 1.17 3.18
CA TRP A 206 -1.26 -0.07 3.94
C TRP A 206 -0.29 -1.21 3.59
N GLU A 207 0.85 -0.93 2.99
CA GLU A 207 1.71 -1.97 2.42
C GLU A 207 2.39 -2.87 3.47
N TYR A 208 2.55 -2.36 4.69
CA TYR A 208 3.08 -3.08 5.86
C TYR A 208 1.99 -3.64 6.78
N ALA A 209 0.73 -3.47 6.42
CA ALA A 209 -0.38 -3.83 7.27
C ALA A 209 -0.58 -5.35 7.36
N GLY A 210 -1.10 -5.81 8.48
CA GLY A 210 -1.41 -7.21 8.72
C GLY A 210 -1.65 -7.52 10.19
N PHE A 211 -1.79 -8.81 10.50
CA PHE A 211 -1.99 -9.28 11.85
C PHE A 211 -0.67 -9.40 12.61
N PHE A 212 -0.54 -8.70 13.74
CA PHE A 212 0.64 -8.72 14.60
C PHE A 212 0.24 -8.54 16.08
N PRO A 213 1.14 -8.78 17.04
CA PRO A 213 0.93 -8.35 18.41
C PRO A 213 0.66 -6.84 18.48
N GLU A 214 -0.23 -6.40 19.39
CA GLU A 214 -0.68 -5.00 19.45
C GLU A 214 0.46 -3.98 19.56
N TYR A 215 1.55 -4.33 20.25
CA TYR A 215 2.72 -3.45 20.39
C TYR A 215 3.46 -3.14 19.07
N PHE A 216 3.13 -3.82 17.97
CA PHE A 216 3.63 -3.47 16.64
C PHE A 216 3.02 -2.15 16.13
N GLU A 217 1.81 -1.78 16.58
CA GLU A 217 1.17 -0.52 16.20
C GLU A 217 1.64 0.62 17.11
N ARG A 218 2.75 1.25 16.72
CA ARG A 218 3.29 2.42 17.40
C ARG A 218 2.50 3.68 17.02
N PRO A 219 2.25 4.61 17.96
CA PRO A 219 1.42 5.79 17.70
C PRO A 219 2.19 6.90 16.96
N PHE A 220 2.81 6.60 15.82
CA PHE A 220 3.62 7.56 15.07
C PHE A 220 2.82 8.77 14.56
N TYR A 221 1.50 8.66 14.43
CA TYR A 221 0.59 9.77 14.12
C TYR A 221 0.56 10.86 15.20
N GLU A 222 1.05 10.59 16.42
CA GLU A 222 1.13 11.59 17.48
C GLU A 222 2.14 12.70 17.16
N ARG A 223 3.15 12.41 16.34
CA ARG A 223 4.22 13.35 16.00
C ARG A 223 4.49 13.45 14.50
N ARG A 224 5.21 14.50 14.12
CA ARG A 224 5.73 14.63 12.75
C ARG A 224 6.89 13.66 12.52
N GLY A 225 7.07 13.28 11.26
CA GLY A 225 8.19 12.44 10.82
C GLY A 225 7.77 11.01 10.43
N PRO A 226 8.76 10.15 10.15
CA PRO A 226 8.54 8.77 9.72
C PRO A 226 8.12 7.83 10.85
N SER A 227 7.63 6.64 10.47
CA SER A 227 7.29 5.52 11.37
C SER A 227 8.51 4.73 11.86
N VAL A 228 9.54 5.45 12.30
CA VAL A 228 10.74 4.93 12.97
C VAL A 228 11.02 5.78 14.20
N ALA A 229 11.66 5.22 15.22
CA ALA A 229 12.08 6.00 16.38
C ALA A 229 13.00 7.16 15.98
N LEU A 230 12.77 8.33 16.57
CA LEU A 230 13.63 9.51 16.42
C LEU A 230 14.59 9.62 17.62
N ASP A 231 15.56 10.52 17.53
CA ASP A 231 16.54 10.74 18.58
C ASP A 231 15.86 11.04 19.93
N GLY A 232 16.21 10.26 20.95
CA GLY A 232 15.63 10.35 22.29
C GLY A 232 14.36 9.52 22.50
N GLU A 233 13.80 8.90 21.45
CA GLU A 233 12.69 7.96 21.57
C GLU A 233 13.16 6.53 21.83
N HIS A 234 12.31 5.73 22.46
CA HIS A 234 12.56 4.31 22.61
C HIS A 234 12.40 3.58 21.27
N ASP A 235 13.50 3.03 20.75
CA ASP A 235 13.50 2.22 19.53
C ASP A 235 13.18 0.74 19.83
N ASP A 236 12.02 0.28 19.36
CA ASP A 236 11.57 -1.11 19.51
C ASP A 236 12.02 -2.04 18.38
N SER A 237 12.70 -1.51 17.36
CA SER A 237 12.97 -2.24 16.12
C SER A 237 13.73 -3.55 16.35
N ALA A 238 14.65 -3.58 17.32
CA ALA A 238 15.39 -4.78 17.69
C ALA A 238 14.50 -5.84 18.37
N ASP A 239 13.53 -5.42 19.17
CA ASP A 239 12.61 -6.31 19.88
C ASP A 239 11.61 -6.94 18.90
N LEU A 240 11.09 -6.12 17.98
CA LEU A 240 10.26 -6.57 16.87
C LEU A 240 11.03 -7.55 15.97
N LEU A 241 12.29 -7.26 15.65
CA LEU A 241 13.13 -8.18 14.88
C LEU A 241 13.26 -9.53 15.59
N ARG A 242 13.56 -9.55 16.89
CA ARG A 242 13.63 -10.79 17.68
C ARG A 242 12.32 -11.56 17.65
N PHE A 243 11.18 -10.87 17.74
CA PHE A 243 9.88 -11.51 17.56
C PHE A 243 9.78 -12.12 16.16
N MET A 244 10.04 -11.36 15.10
CA MET A 244 9.89 -11.80 13.71
C MET A 244 10.79 -12.99 13.36
N GLU A 245 12.01 -13.06 13.91
CA GLU A 245 12.98 -14.13 13.60
C GLU A 245 12.75 -15.42 14.38
N LYS A 246 12.15 -15.37 15.56
CA LYS A 246 11.91 -16.56 16.39
C LYS A 246 11.09 -17.59 15.62
N THR A 247 11.52 -18.84 15.48
CA THR A 247 10.63 -19.88 14.94
C THR A 247 9.59 -20.28 16.00
N ALA A 248 8.38 -20.62 15.56
CA ALA A 248 7.30 -21.09 16.44
C ALA A 248 7.69 -22.41 17.14
#